data_AF-A0A2A2THB8-F1
#
_entry.id   AF-A0A2A2THB8-F1
#
_cell.length_a   1.000
_cell.length_b   1.000
_cell.length_c   1.000
_cell.angle_alpha   90.00
_cell.angle_beta   90.00
_cell.angle_gamma   90.00
#
_symmetry.space_group_name_H-M   'P 1'
#
loop_
_entity.id
_entity.type
_entity.pdbx_description
1 polymer ?
#
loop_
_entity_poly.entity_id
_entity_poly.type
_entity_poly.pdbx_seq_one_letter_code
_entity_poly.pdbx_strand_id
1 'polypeptide(L)'
;MSLKSFQFQLANLRPWLTLFAVVWLLGSFGLGWLVNSLLIIVGLIFLVPIIGFFGFRWWLQRNVITDKCPACGFEFPGLKNTQLQCPNCGEVLSVQDEHFQRVAPEGTIDVKAVEIPTNLLE
;
A
#
# COMPACT_ATOMS: atom_id res chain seq x y z
N MET A 1 47.66 21.81 58.47
CA MET A 1 46.53 22.59 57.92
C MET A 1 46.01 21.87 56.68
N SER A 2 44.72 21.97 56.34
CA SER A 2 44.11 21.38 55.12
C SER A 2 43.50 19.96 55.23
N LEU A 3 42.45 19.82 56.05
CA LEU A 3 41.41 18.77 55.85
C LEU A 3 39.98 19.36 55.86
N LYS A 4 39.78 20.52 56.53
CA LYS A 4 38.49 21.24 56.53
C LYS A 4 38.13 21.91 55.20
N SER A 5 39.13 22.32 54.40
CA SER A 5 38.92 22.92 53.07
C SER A 5 38.36 21.90 52.05
N PHE A 6 38.85 20.66 52.10
CA PHE A 6 38.43 19.59 51.18
C PHE A 6 36.98 19.13 51.42
N GLN A 7 36.53 19.13 52.68
CA GLN A 7 35.15 18.80 53.05
C GLN A 7 34.15 19.85 52.52
N PHE A 8 34.52 21.14 52.61
CA PHE A 8 33.69 22.24 52.10
C PHE A 8 33.60 22.24 50.57
N GLN A 9 34.70 21.94 49.88
CA GLN A 9 34.69 21.82 48.41
C GLN A 9 33.85 20.63 47.95
N LEU A 10 33.94 19.47 48.63
CA LEU A 10 33.14 18.30 48.26
C LEU A 10 31.64 18.49 48.51
N ALA A 11 31.25 19.18 49.59
CA ALA A 11 29.85 19.48 49.89
C ALA A 11 29.18 20.36 48.81
N ASN A 12 29.93 21.30 48.24
CA ASN A 12 29.43 22.19 47.19
C ASN A 12 29.50 21.57 45.78
N LEU A 13 30.46 20.66 45.55
CA LEU A 13 30.62 19.93 44.28
C LEU A 13 29.65 18.75 44.13
N ARG A 14 29.24 18.12 45.24
CA ARG A 14 28.35 16.95 45.27
C ARG A 14 27.01 17.16 44.53
N PRO A 15 26.24 18.25 44.74
CA PRO A 15 24.99 18.46 44.00
C PRO A 15 25.20 18.66 42.50
N TRP A 16 26.29 19.33 42.10
CA TRP A 16 26.65 19.51 40.70
C TRP A 16 27.04 18.18 40.05
N LEU A 17 27.86 17.38 40.73
CA LEU A 17 28.26 16.05 40.27
C LEU A 17 27.04 15.12 40.11
N THR A 18 26.08 15.18 41.03
CA THR A 18 24.84 14.40 40.92
C THR A 18 23.97 14.87 39.76
N LEU A 19 23.89 16.18 39.49
CA LEU A 19 23.15 16.69 38.34
C LEU A 19 23.77 16.22 37.02
N PHE A 20 25.10 16.30 36.89
CA PHE A 20 25.79 15.77 35.71
C PHE A 20 25.59 14.26 35.57
N ALA A 21 25.70 13.50 36.66
CA ALA A 21 25.47 12.06 36.64
C ALA A 21 24.02 11.71 36.24
N VAL A 22 23.02 12.46 36.73
CA VAL A 22 21.61 12.25 36.38
C VAL A 22 21.34 12.63 34.93
N VAL A 23 21.83 13.78 34.45
CA VAL A 23 21.70 14.18 33.04
C VAL A 23 22.42 13.19 32.13
N TRP A 24 23.59 12.71 32.53
CA TRP A 24 24.35 11.71 31.79
C TRP A 24 23.61 10.37 31.73
N LEU A 25 23.06 9.90 32.85
CA LEU A 25 22.26 8.68 32.90
C LEU A 25 21.00 8.83 32.05
N LEU A 26 20.21 9.89 32.24
CA LEU A 26 19.00 10.16 31.47
C LEU A 26 19.30 10.31 29.97
N GLY A 27 20.40 10.96 29.62
CA GLY A 27 20.89 11.05 28.26
C GLY A 27 21.27 9.68 27.69
N SER A 28 21.99 8.85 28.45
CA SER A 28 22.39 7.50 28.03
C SER A 28 21.18 6.58 27.81
N PHE A 29 20.15 6.69 28.65
CA PHE A 29 18.91 5.91 28.52
C PHE A 29 18.00 6.44 27.39
N GLY A 30 17.95 7.75 27.17
CA GLY A 30 17.05 8.37 26.19
C GLY A 30 17.63 8.49 24.77
N LEU A 31 18.91 8.84 24.61
CA LEU A 31 19.54 9.02 23.30
C LEU A 31 19.66 7.70 22.53
N GLY A 32 19.95 6.59 23.21
CA GLY A 32 20.03 5.28 22.56
C GLY A 32 18.70 4.89 21.92
N TRP A 33 17.59 5.09 22.64
CA TRP A 33 16.25 4.81 22.12
C TRP A 33 15.84 5.77 20.99
N LEU A 34 16.11 7.06 21.16
CA LEU A 34 15.75 8.08 20.16
C LEU A 34 16.50 7.87 18.84
N VAL A 35 17.82 7.63 18.91
CA VAL A 35 18.66 7.39 17.73
C VAL A 35 18.26 6.09 17.06
N ASN A 36 18.01 5.01 17.81
CA ASN A 36 17.59 3.75 17.23
C ASN A 36 16.22 3.86 16.53
N SER A 37 15.26 4.56 17.14
CA SER A 37 13.96 4.84 16.52
C SER A 37 14.11 5.67 15.23
N LEU A 38 14.95 6.71 15.26
CA LEU A 38 15.23 7.53 14.08
C LEU A 38 15.86 6.69 12.96
N LEU A 39 16.81 5.81 13.27
CA LEU A 39 17.42 4.90 12.30
C LEU A 39 16.40 3.93 11.69
N ILE A 40 15.47 3.39 12.49
CA ILE A 40 14.39 2.53 11.99
C ILE A 40 13.47 3.31 11.05
N ILE A 41 13.06 4.53 11.41
CA ILE A 41 12.21 5.37 10.57
C ILE A 41 12.91 5.71 9.26
N VAL A 42 14.17 6.11 9.31
CA VAL A 42 14.97 6.39 8.11
C VAL A 42 15.08 5.14 7.24
N GLY A 43 15.38 3.98 7.83
CA GLY A 43 15.41 2.70 7.11
C GLY A 43 14.06 2.38 6.46
N LEU A 44 12.95 2.57 7.18
CA LEU A 44 11.59 2.36 6.69
C LEU A 44 11.26 3.31 5.52
N ILE A 45 11.67 4.58 5.60
CA ILE A 45 11.48 5.56 4.52
C ILE A 45 12.15 5.10 3.21
N PHE A 46 13.28 4.40 3.30
CA PHE A 46 13.92 3.81 2.12
C PHE A 46 13.32 2.46 1.70
N LEU A 47 12.92 1.62 2.65
CA LEU A 47 12.38 0.28 2.38
C LEU A 47 10.95 0.32 1.82
N VAL A 48 10.09 1.19 2.36
CA VAL A 48 8.69 1.32 1.96
C VAL A 48 8.50 1.63 0.47
N PRO A 49 9.18 2.61 -0.15
CA PRO A 49 9.00 2.88 -1.57
C PRO A 49 9.47 1.69 -2.43
N ILE A 50 10.50 0.95 -2.01
CA ILE A 50 10.97 -0.24 -2.72
C ILE A 50 9.89 -1.31 -2.69
N ILE A 51 9.43 -1.70 -1.50
CA ILE A 51 8.38 -2.71 -1.33
C ILE A 51 7.09 -2.27 -2.01
N GLY A 52 6.71 -1.00 -1.85
CA GLY A 52 5.53 -0.41 -2.47
C GLY A 52 5.58 -0.50 -4.00
N PHE A 53 6.74 -0.20 -4.61
CA PHE A 53 6.91 -0.31 -6.04
C PHE A 53 6.76 -1.76 -6.54
N PHE A 54 7.46 -2.72 -5.91
CA PHE A 54 7.36 -4.13 -6.31
C PHE A 54 5.97 -4.72 -6.06
N GLY A 55 5.36 -4.40 -4.91
CA GLY A 55 4.00 -4.82 -4.56
C GLY A 55 2.97 -4.26 -5.52
N PHE A 56 3.05 -2.96 -5.85
CA PHE A 56 2.16 -2.32 -6.81
C PHE A 56 2.31 -2.90 -8.22
N ARG A 57 3.54 -3.15 -8.67
CA ARG A 57 3.80 -3.79 -9.97
C ARG A 57 3.26 -5.22 -10.03
N TRP A 58 3.47 -6.02 -9.00
CA TRP A 58 2.93 -7.37 -8.91
C TRP A 58 1.40 -7.36 -8.88
N TRP A 59 0.81 -6.43 -8.15
CA TRP A 59 -0.65 -6.27 -8.08
C TRP A 59 -1.25 -5.90 -9.44
N LEU A 60 -0.64 -4.97 -10.19
CA LEU A 60 -1.10 -4.61 -11.54
C LEU A 60 -1.07 -5.81 -12.48
N GLN A 61 0.00 -6.60 -12.47
CA GLN A 61 0.12 -7.80 -13.31
C GLN A 61 -0.96 -8.85 -13.02
N ARG A 62 -1.48 -8.90 -11.79
CA ARG A 62 -2.52 -9.87 -11.38
C ARG A 62 -3.95 -9.35 -11.57
N ASN A 63 -4.14 -8.02 -11.55
CA ASN A 63 -5.45 -7.37 -11.61
C ASN A 63 -5.78 -6.71 -12.94
N VAL A 64 -4.81 -6.52 -13.84
CA VAL A 64 -5.07 -6.08 -15.20
C VAL A 64 -5.29 -7.32 -16.07
N ILE A 65 -6.46 -7.41 -16.67
CA ILE A 65 -6.78 -8.41 -17.70
C ILE A 65 -6.80 -7.73 -19.07
N THR A 66 -6.57 -8.49 -20.14
CA THR A 66 -6.76 -8.01 -21.52
C THR A 66 -7.82 -8.87 -22.15
N ASP A 67 -8.93 -8.26 -22.57
CA ASP A 67 -10.05 -8.96 -23.19
C ASP A 67 -10.65 -8.10 -24.33
N LYS A 68 -11.58 -8.67 -25.09
CA LYS A 68 -12.29 -8.03 -26.20
C LYS A 68 -13.59 -7.42 -25.73
N CYS A 69 -13.90 -6.21 -26.20
CA CYS A 69 -15.22 -5.63 -26.01
C CYS A 69 -16.30 -6.50 -26.69
N PRO A 70 -17.34 -6.97 -25.99
CA PRO A 70 -18.40 -7.79 -26.58
C PRO A 70 -19.30 -7.01 -27.55
N ALA A 71 -19.24 -5.67 -27.57
CA ALA A 71 -20.01 -4.82 -28.49
C ALA A 71 -19.27 -4.54 -29.80
N CYS A 72 -17.98 -4.21 -29.75
CA CYS A 72 -17.22 -3.78 -30.93
C CYS A 72 -16.01 -4.66 -31.27
N GLY A 73 -15.66 -5.64 -30.44
CA GLY A 73 -14.52 -6.53 -30.65
C GLY A 73 -13.13 -5.92 -30.38
N PHE A 74 -13.05 -4.68 -29.89
CA PHE A 74 -11.78 -4.01 -29.59
C PHE A 74 -11.10 -4.61 -28.35
N GLU A 75 -9.81 -4.97 -28.47
CA GLU A 75 -8.99 -5.48 -27.37
C GLU A 75 -8.36 -4.35 -26.56
N PHE A 76 -8.53 -4.35 -25.24
CA PHE A 76 -7.90 -3.37 -24.36
C PHE A 76 -7.70 -3.91 -22.93
N PRO A 77 -6.75 -3.35 -22.17
CA PRO A 77 -6.54 -3.75 -20.79
C PRO A 77 -7.61 -3.15 -19.86
N GLY A 78 -8.18 -3.96 -18.99
CA GLY A 78 -9.17 -3.57 -17.99
C GLY A 78 -8.81 -4.08 -16.60
N LEU A 79 -9.20 -3.34 -15.57
CA LEU A 79 -8.95 -3.72 -14.18
C LEU A 79 -10.08 -4.63 -13.68
N LYS A 80 -9.73 -5.74 -13.02
CA LYS A 80 -10.71 -6.68 -12.43
C LYS A 80 -11.65 -5.96 -11.46
N ASN A 81 -12.92 -6.36 -11.43
CA ASN A 81 -13.95 -5.84 -10.52
C ASN A 81 -14.19 -4.31 -10.64
N THR A 82 -13.95 -3.74 -11.82
CA THR A 82 -14.26 -2.33 -12.10
C THR A 82 -15.25 -2.20 -13.26
N GLN A 83 -15.99 -1.10 -13.27
CA GLN A 83 -16.76 -0.67 -14.44
C GLN A 83 -15.88 0.27 -15.26
N LEU A 84 -15.81 0.03 -16.56
CA LEU A 84 -14.97 0.77 -17.48
C LEU A 84 -15.74 1.08 -18.77
N GLN A 85 -15.37 2.18 -19.42
CA GLN A 85 -15.96 2.56 -20.69
C GLN A 85 -15.01 2.16 -21.81
N CYS A 86 -15.54 1.47 -22.82
CA CYS A 86 -14.76 1.07 -23.97
C CYS A 86 -14.24 2.31 -24.72
N PRO A 87 -12.93 2.45 -24.96
CA PRO A 87 -12.36 3.61 -25.63
C PRO A 87 -12.74 3.71 -27.12
N ASN A 88 -13.23 2.62 -27.72
CA ASN A 88 -13.61 2.56 -29.13
C ASN A 88 -15.10 2.84 -29.38
N CYS A 89 -16.00 2.25 -28.57
CA CYS A 89 -17.45 2.35 -28.79
C CYS A 89 -18.21 3.10 -27.69
N GLY A 90 -17.57 3.49 -26.59
CA GLY A 90 -18.20 4.21 -25.48
C GLY A 90 -19.14 3.36 -24.61
N GLU A 91 -19.21 2.05 -24.84
CA GLU A 91 -20.07 1.14 -24.06
C GLU A 91 -19.55 0.97 -22.62
N VAL A 92 -20.46 0.94 -21.65
CA VAL A 92 -20.13 0.67 -20.25
C VAL A 92 -20.05 -0.83 -20.03
N LEU A 93 -18.89 -1.33 -19.62
CA LEU A 93 -18.62 -2.74 -19.38
C LEU A 93 -18.25 -2.97 -17.91
N SER A 94 -18.64 -4.11 -17.38
CA SER A 94 -18.24 -4.61 -16.07
C SER A 94 -17.22 -5.73 -16.25
N VAL A 95 -16.12 -5.67 -15.52
CA VAL A 95 -15.09 -6.72 -15.53
C VAL A 95 -15.41 -7.75 -14.44
N GLN A 96 -16.01 -8.87 -14.82
CA GLN A 96 -16.30 -10.01 -13.93
C GLN A 96 -15.68 -11.28 -14.49
N ASP A 97 -15.14 -12.13 -13.61
CA ASP A 97 -14.57 -13.44 -13.95
C ASP A 97 -13.53 -13.40 -15.07
N GLU A 98 -12.64 -12.41 -15.03
CA GLU A 98 -11.57 -12.20 -16.02
C GLU A 98 -12.04 -11.89 -17.44
N HIS A 99 -13.32 -11.54 -17.62
CA HIS A 99 -13.89 -11.19 -18.93
C HIS A 99 -14.70 -9.88 -18.87
N PHE A 100 -14.87 -9.25 -20.03
CA PHE A 100 -15.71 -8.08 -20.20
C PHE A 100 -17.18 -8.48 -20.42
N GLN A 101 -18.04 -8.10 -19.48
CA GLN A 101 -19.47 -8.32 -19.54
C GLN A 101 -20.20 -6.98 -19.72
N ARG A 102 -21.33 -6.98 -20.42
CA ARG A 102 -22.17 -5.77 -20.51
C ARG A 102 -22.86 -5.52 -19.17
N VAL A 103 -23.02 -4.25 -18.82
CA VAL A 103 -23.85 -3.88 -17.67
C VAL A 103 -25.30 -3.96 -18.11
N ALA A 104 -25.96 -5.09 -17.83
CA ALA A 104 -27.41 -5.19 -18.03
C ALA A 104 -28.12 -4.31 -16.98
N PRO A 105 -28.98 -3.37 -17.38
CA PRO A 105 -29.84 -2.65 -16.45
C PRO A 105 -30.73 -3.63 -15.68
N GLU A 106 -30.95 -3.37 -14.38
CA GLU A 106 -31.91 -4.11 -13.54
C GLU A 106 -33.25 -4.25 -14.29
N GLY A 107 -33.65 -5.49 -14.61
CA GLY A 107 -34.91 -5.79 -15.31
C GLY A 107 -34.80 -6.17 -16.80
N THR A 108 -33.59 -6.29 -17.38
CA THR A 108 -33.41 -6.77 -18.77
C THR A 108 -32.69 -8.12 -18.79
N ILE A 109 -33.23 -9.09 -19.54
CA ILE A 109 -32.60 -10.41 -19.75
C ILE A 109 -31.91 -10.40 -21.13
N ASP A 110 -30.60 -10.65 -21.15
CA ASP A 110 -29.86 -10.85 -22.40
C ASP A 110 -30.25 -12.21 -23.01
N VAL A 111 -31.03 -12.20 -24.09
CA VAL A 111 -31.46 -13.42 -24.79
C VAL A 111 -30.51 -13.71 -25.95
N LYS A 112 -29.74 -14.80 -25.84
CA LYS A 112 -28.92 -15.31 -26.94
C LYS A 112 -29.78 -16.22 -27.82
N ALA A 113 -30.17 -15.73 -29.01
CA ALA A 113 -30.88 -16.55 -29.99
C ALA A 113 -29.94 -17.66 -30.52
N VAL A 114 -30.38 -18.91 -30.45
CA VAL A 114 -29.71 -20.05 -31.07
C VAL A 114 -30.61 -20.54 -32.19
N GLU A 115 -30.12 -20.45 -33.43
CA GLU A 115 -30.82 -20.99 -34.59
C GLU A 115 -30.73 -22.53 -34.57
N ILE A 116 -31.89 -23.19 -34.54
CA ILE A 116 -31.98 -24.66 -34.61
C ILE A 116 -32.25 -25.03 -36.08
N PRO A 117 -31.38 -25.81 -36.74
CA PRO A 117 -31.60 -26.21 -38.13
C PRO A 117 -32.83 -27.12 -38.25
N THR A 118 -33.75 -26.79 -39.16
CA THR A 118 -35.05 -27.46 -39.36
C THR A 118 -35.00 -28.74 -40.20
N ASN A 119 -33.83 -29.35 -40.40
CA ASN A 119 -33.62 -30.52 -41.28
C ASN A 119 -34.18 -31.86 -40.75
N LEU A 120 -35.19 -31.86 -39.87
CA LEU A 120 -35.76 -33.09 -39.28
C LEU A 120 -37.30 -33.19 -39.40
N LEU A 121 -37.94 -32.38 -40.27
CA LEU A 121 -39.40 -32.35 -40.42
C LEU A 121 -39.89 -32.64 -41.86
N GLU A 122 -39.12 -33.36 -42.67
CA GLU A 122 -39.56 -33.93 -43.96
C GLU A 122 -39.68 -35.45 -43.90
#